data_AF-A0A4Y1RD64-F1
#
_entry.id   AF-A0A4Y1RD64-F1
#
_cell.length_a   1.000
_cell.length_b   1.000
_cell.length_c   1.000
_cell.angle_alpha   90.00
_cell.angle_beta   90.00
_cell.angle_gamma   90.00
#
_symmetry.space_group_name_H-M   'P 1'
#
loop_
_entity.id
_entity.type
_entity.pdbx_description
1 polymer ?
#
loop_
_entity_poly.entity_id
_entity_poly.type
_entity_poly.pdbx_seq_one_letter_code
_entity_poly.pdbx_strand_id
1 'polypeptide(L)'
;MVVTGANKGVGFGTVKQLASNGVTVVLTARDEKRGLEAVDKLKEFGLSDLVVNNAAIAGSQVNPEDFRSAVSGKKPEEIRWREIPTIPNYKLAEESLKTNYYGTKGVTEALLPLLQLSDSPRIVNVSTGVSKLMNFPNGWAKEVLSDAESLTKREIDAVLAEHLEDLKQGLVENKSWPTIFPPYTVSKAAVNAYTRILAKKYPTSTSIV
;
A
#
# COMPACT_ATOMS: atom_id res chain seq x y z
N MET A 1 -4.15 -9.32 16.50
CA MET A 1 -4.17 -8.61 15.20
C MET A 1 -2.78 -8.08 14.89
N VAL A 2 -2.32 -8.11 13.63
CA VAL A 2 -1.01 -7.55 13.23
C VAL A 2 -1.26 -6.29 12.41
N VAL A 3 -0.57 -5.18 12.71
CA VAL A 3 -0.65 -3.94 11.93
C VAL A 3 0.73 -3.56 11.40
N THR A 4 0.87 -3.49 10.08
CA THR A 4 2.13 -3.18 9.39
C THR A 4 2.46 -1.68 9.41
N GLY A 5 3.70 -1.29 9.72
CA GLY A 5 4.13 0.11 9.56
C GLY A 5 3.43 1.11 10.48
N ALA A 6 3.10 0.69 11.70
CA ALA A 6 2.26 1.37 12.67
C ALA A 6 3.01 2.23 13.69
N ASN A 7 4.28 2.56 13.47
CA ASN A 7 5.03 3.45 14.37
C ASN A 7 4.61 4.94 14.28
N LYS A 8 3.84 5.32 13.25
CA LYS A 8 3.31 6.68 13.06
C LYS A 8 2.08 6.69 12.12
N GLY A 9 1.46 7.85 11.98
CA GLY A 9 0.41 8.10 10.99
C GLY A 9 -0.81 7.19 11.16
N VAL A 10 -1.40 6.75 10.05
CA VAL A 10 -2.63 5.95 10.04
C VAL A 10 -2.45 4.65 10.81
N GLY A 11 -1.35 3.91 10.61
CA GLY A 11 -1.12 2.64 11.31
C GLY A 11 -1.05 2.81 12.83
N PHE A 12 -0.43 3.88 13.32
CA PHE A 12 -0.40 4.20 14.76
C PHE A 12 -1.82 4.47 15.30
N GLY A 13 -2.61 5.27 14.57
CA GLY A 13 -4.01 5.54 14.92
C GLY A 13 -4.86 4.27 14.94
N THR A 14 -4.66 3.37 13.97
CA THR A 14 -5.33 2.06 13.90
C THR A 14 -4.98 1.20 15.11
N VAL A 15 -3.69 1.08 15.47
CA VAL A 15 -3.27 0.33 16.66
C VAL A 15 -3.92 0.92 17.91
N LYS A 16 -3.86 2.25 18.10
CA LYS A 16 -4.48 2.93 19.23
C LYS A 16 -5.96 2.59 19.36
N GLN A 17 -6.71 2.69 18.26
CA GLN A 17 -8.15 2.44 18.27
C GLN A 17 -8.47 0.98 18.59
N LEU A 18 -7.78 0.03 17.96
CA LEU A 18 -7.98 -1.41 18.22
C LEU A 18 -7.65 -1.79 19.66
N ALA A 19 -6.50 -1.32 20.16
CA ALA A 19 -6.05 -1.58 21.53
C ALA A 19 -7.02 -0.98 22.56
N SER A 20 -7.53 0.23 22.31
CA SER A 20 -8.56 0.87 23.15
C SER A 20 -9.87 0.07 23.21
N ASN A 21 -10.15 -0.78 22.21
CA ASN A 21 -11.31 -1.67 22.17
C ASN A 21 -10.98 -3.10 22.69
N GLY A 22 -9.84 -3.27 23.38
CA GLY A 22 -9.45 -4.55 23.99
C GLY A 22 -8.88 -5.57 23.02
N VAL A 23 -8.60 -5.19 21.76
CA VAL A 23 -7.95 -6.09 20.80
C VAL A 23 -6.47 -6.17 21.10
N THR A 24 -5.94 -7.38 21.26
CA THR A 24 -4.49 -7.60 21.31
C THR A 24 -3.87 -7.30 19.95
N VAL A 25 -3.02 -6.27 19.89
CA VAL A 25 -2.37 -5.83 18.65
C VAL A 25 -0.86 -6.01 18.74
N VAL A 26 -0.31 -6.64 17.70
CA VAL A 26 1.11 -6.63 17.39
C VAL A 26 1.37 -5.41 16.52
N LEU A 27 1.95 -4.37 17.11
CA LEU A 27 2.41 -3.19 16.39
C LEU A 27 3.63 -3.58 15.57
N THR A 28 3.77 -3.02 14.36
CA THR A 28 5.02 -3.19 13.65
C THR A 28 5.63 -1.94 13.05
N ALA A 29 6.96 -1.92 12.95
CA ALA A 29 7.73 -0.78 12.48
C ALA A 29 8.95 -1.25 11.67
N ARG A 30 9.48 -0.43 10.75
CA ARG A 30 10.75 -0.76 10.06
C ARG A 30 11.99 -0.53 10.92
N ASP A 31 11.87 0.43 11.82
CA ASP A 31 12.93 0.89 12.69
C ASP A 31 12.53 0.50 14.11
N GLU A 32 13.34 -0.35 14.73
CA GLU A 32 13.06 -0.92 16.04
C GLU A 32 12.87 0.17 17.10
N LYS A 33 13.78 1.16 17.12
CA LYS A 33 13.72 2.28 18.07
C LYS A 33 12.39 3.04 17.95
N ARG A 34 12.00 3.43 16.73
CA ARG A 34 10.71 4.09 16.47
C ARG A 34 9.52 3.20 16.79
N GLY A 35 9.66 1.88 16.62
CA GLY A 35 8.65 0.91 17.02
C GLY A 35 8.44 0.89 18.53
N LEU A 36 9.54 0.80 19.30
CA LEU A 36 9.52 0.83 20.76
C LEU A 36 8.96 2.15 21.29
N GLU A 37 9.37 3.29 20.74
CA GLU A 37 8.80 4.60 21.08
C GLU A 37 7.29 4.67 20.82
N ALA A 38 6.79 4.01 19.78
CA ALA A 38 5.36 3.95 19.47
C ALA A 38 4.60 3.04 20.45
N VAL A 39 5.19 1.91 20.83
CA VAL A 39 4.64 1.03 21.88
C VAL A 39 4.56 1.78 23.21
N ASP A 40 5.62 2.49 23.60
CA ASP A 40 5.65 3.28 24.84
C ASP A 40 4.51 4.29 24.91
N LYS A 41 4.26 5.01 23.81
CA LYS A 41 3.14 5.97 23.70
C LYS A 41 1.76 5.32 23.76
N LEU A 42 1.67 4.00 23.56
CA LEU A 42 0.42 3.26 23.50
C LEU A 42 0.29 2.22 24.62
N LYS A 43 1.22 2.17 25.58
CA LYS A 43 1.23 1.23 26.71
C LYS A 43 -0.06 1.30 27.53
N GLU A 44 -0.61 2.49 27.72
CA GLU A 44 -1.87 2.72 28.44
C GLU A 44 -3.08 2.06 27.78
N PHE A 45 -2.98 1.65 26.52
CA PHE A 45 -4.05 0.99 25.77
C PHE A 45 -3.91 -0.55 25.73
N GLY A 46 -3.02 -1.15 26.52
CA GLY A 46 -2.96 -2.62 26.70
C GLY A 46 -2.28 -3.39 25.55
N LEU A 47 -1.26 -2.81 24.91
CA LEU A 47 -0.49 -3.48 23.86
C LEU A 47 0.39 -4.62 24.42
N SER A 48 0.38 -5.76 23.73
CA SER A 48 1.15 -6.94 24.15
C SER A 48 2.58 -6.93 23.61
N ASP A 49 2.82 -6.67 22.32
CA ASP A 49 4.15 -6.86 21.71
C ASP A 49 4.43 -6.06 20.42
N LEU A 50 5.72 -5.91 20.09
CA LEU A 50 6.27 -5.32 18.87
C LEU A 50 6.83 -6.40 17.93
N VAL A 51 6.50 -6.35 16.63
CA VAL A 51 7.21 -7.08 15.56
C VAL A 51 7.65 -6.06 14.51
N VAL A 52 8.72 -6.25 13.73
CA VAL A 52 9.20 -5.23 12.76
C VAL A 52 8.57 -5.47 11.38
N ASN A 53 7.93 -4.46 10.75
CA ASN A 53 7.38 -4.56 9.38
C ASN A 53 7.13 -3.19 8.69
N ASN A 54 7.03 -3.22 7.36
CA ASN A 54 7.08 -2.09 6.44
C ASN A 54 5.81 -1.21 6.38
N ALA A 55 6.02 0.06 6.01
CA ALA A 55 4.99 1.07 5.73
C ALA A 55 5.07 1.51 4.26
N ALA A 56 3.95 1.93 3.66
CA ALA A 56 3.90 2.34 2.26
C ALA A 56 4.82 3.53 1.92
N ILE A 57 5.33 3.57 0.69
CA ILE A 57 6.18 4.66 0.17
C ILE A 57 5.72 5.12 -1.22
N ALA A 58 5.93 6.39 -1.57
CA ALA A 58 5.45 6.94 -2.85
C ALA A 58 6.22 6.39 -4.06
N GLY A 59 7.54 6.34 -3.99
CA GLY A 59 8.37 5.88 -5.11
C GLY A 59 8.59 6.88 -6.22
N SER A 60 8.17 8.13 -6.03
CA SER A 60 8.53 9.25 -6.90
C SER A 60 9.29 10.28 -6.09
N GLN A 61 10.25 10.95 -6.74
CA GLN A 61 10.89 12.11 -6.17
C GLN A 61 10.00 13.33 -6.37
N VAL A 62 9.87 14.17 -5.35
CA VAL A 62 9.10 15.43 -5.39
C VAL A 62 9.93 16.51 -4.72
N ASN A 63 9.84 17.74 -5.24
CA ASN A 63 10.42 18.89 -4.57
C ASN A 63 9.68 19.13 -3.23
N PRO A 64 10.38 19.19 -2.09
CA PRO A 64 9.74 19.39 -0.78
C PRO A 64 8.87 20.65 -0.68
N GLU A 65 9.25 21.74 -1.33
CA GLU A 65 8.52 23.01 -1.29
C GLU A 65 7.26 22.97 -2.16
N ASP A 66 7.36 22.39 -3.36
CA ASP A 66 6.20 22.17 -4.23
C ASP A 66 5.19 21.24 -3.56
N PHE A 67 5.67 20.17 -2.91
CA PHE A 67 4.80 19.28 -2.14
C PHE A 67 4.14 20.03 -0.98
N ARG A 68 4.94 20.76 -0.18
CA ARG A 68 4.44 21.47 1.00
C ARG A 68 3.41 22.53 0.62
N SER A 69 3.67 23.33 -0.41
CA SER A 69 2.73 24.35 -0.90
C SER A 69 1.45 23.71 -1.44
N ALA A 70 1.55 22.54 -2.08
CA ALA A 70 0.37 21.83 -2.60
C ALA A 70 -0.54 21.28 -1.50
N VAL A 71 0.02 20.77 -0.39
CA VAL A 71 -0.72 20.02 0.65
C VAL A 71 -1.00 20.79 1.94
N SER A 72 -0.24 21.83 2.25
CA SER A 72 -0.37 22.55 3.53
C SER A 72 -1.76 23.13 3.73
N GLY A 73 -2.36 22.85 4.88
CA GLY A 73 -3.67 23.38 5.28
C GLY A 73 -4.86 22.82 4.50
N LYS A 74 -4.66 21.82 3.64
CA LYS A 74 -5.71 21.22 2.81
C LYS A 74 -6.07 19.81 3.26
N LYS A 75 -7.34 19.45 3.10
CA LYS A 75 -7.79 18.06 3.22
C LYS A 75 -7.37 17.26 1.97
N PRO A 76 -7.21 15.93 2.06
CA PRO A 76 -6.83 15.09 0.92
C PRO A 76 -7.66 15.28 -0.35
N GLU A 77 -8.96 15.53 -0.20
CA GLU A 77 -9.93 15.78 -1.28
C GLU A 77 -9.78 17.15 -1.94
N GLU A 78 -9.15 18.12 -1.26
CA GLU A 78 -8.90 19.48 -1.77
C GLU A 78 -7.56 19.57 -2.54
N ILE A 79 -6.72 18.54 -2.42
CA ILE A 79 -5.39 18.52 -3.03
C ILE A 79 -5.50 18.14 -4.52
N ARG A 80 -4.96 19.01 -5.39
CA ARG A 80 -4.83 18.73 -6.82
C ARG A 80 -3.60 17.85 -7.08
N TRP A 81 -3.72 16.57 -6.76
CA TRP A 81 -2.62 15.60 -6.85
C TRP A 81 -1.95 15.50 -8.23
N ARG A 82 -2.69 15.79 -9.31
CA ARG A 82 -2.16 15.82 -10.70
C ARG A 82 -1.19 16.97 -10.97
N GLU A 83 -1.26 18.02 -10.17
CA GLU A 83 -0.48 19.24 -10.36
C GLU A 83 0.81 19.27 -9.56
N ILE A 84 1.04 18.26 -8.71
CA ILE A 84 2.29 18.15 -7.97
C ILE A 84 3.33 17.53 -8.91
N PRO A 85 4.38 18.27 -9.30
CA PRO A 85 5.39 17.73 -10.21
C PRO A 85 6.13 16.55 -9.57
N THR A 86 6.21 15.44 -10.29
CA THR A 86 7.01 14.28 -9.87
C THR A 86 8.18 14.10 -10.81
N ILE A 87 9.35 13.84 -10.24
CA ILE A 87 10.56 13.51 -11.01
C ILE A 87 10.65 11.97 -11.08
N PRO A 88 10.67 11.39 -12.30
CA PRO A 88 10.89 9.96 -12.48
C PRO A 88 12.19 9.50 -11.80
N ASN A 89 12.12 8.44 -11.02
CA ASN A 89 13.28 7.88 -10.33
C ASN A 89 13.12 6.37 -10.20
N TYR A 90 13.93 5.62 -10.94
CA TYR A 90 13.84 4.17 -11.01
C TYR A 90 14.03 3.50 -9.65
N LYS A 91 15.04 3.93 -8.89
CA LYS A 91 15.34 3.33 -7.59
C LYS A 91 14.19 3.53 -6.61
N LEU A 92 13.63 4.73 -6.55
CA LEU A 92 12.46 5.00 -5.71
C LEU A 92 11.23 4.21 -6.17
N ALA A 93 11.02 4.08 -7.48
CA ALA A 93 9.92 3.31 -8.04
C ALA A 93 10.04 1.82 -7.66
N GLU A 94 11.23 1.23 -7.82
CA GLU A 94 11.53 -0.14 -7.42
C GLU A 94 11.29 -0.37 -5.92
N GLU A 95 11.80 0.53 -5.07
CA GLU A 95 11.54 0.49 -3.62
C GLU A 95 10.04 0.56 -3.31
N SER A 96 9.28 1.33 -4.08
CA SER A 96 7.83 1.50 -3.90
C SER A 96 7.05 0.25 -4.26
N LEU A 97 7.36 -0.38 -5.40
CA LEU A 97 6.74 -1.65 -5.76
C LEU A 97 7.13 -2.74 -4.74
N LYS A 98 8.41 -2.79 -4.34
CA LYS A 98 8.93 -3.72 -3.33
C LYS A 98 8.20 -3.58 -2.00
N THR A 99 7.92 -2.35 -1.58
CA THR A 99 7.31 -2.09 -0.27
C THR A 99 5.79 -2.24 -0.31
N ASN A 100 5.14 -1.60 -1.28
CA ASN A 100 3.68 -1.46 -1.30
C ASN A 100 2.97 -2.71 -1.78
N TYR A 101 3.53 -3.41 -2.78
CA TYR A 101 2.90 -4.60 -3.34
C TYR A 101 3.61 -5.87 -2.86
N TYR A 102 4.91 -6.01 -3.13
CA TYR A 102 5.62 -7.24 -2.78
C TYR A 102 5.71 -7.44 -1.26
N GLY A 103 5.90 -6.35 -0.50
CA GLY A 103 5.85 -6.38 0.96
C GLY A 103 4.48 -6.83 1.48
N THR A 104 3.39 -6.24 0.98
CA THR A 104 2.03 -6.66 1.32
C THR A 104 1.79 -8.13 0.96
N LYS A 105 2.09 -8.54 -0.28
CA LYS A 105 1.97 -9.94 -0.74
C LYS A 105 2.73 -10.90 0.17
N GLY A 106 4.01 -10.62 0.44
CA GLY A 106 4.86 -11.48 1.27
C GLY A 106 4.38 -11.61 2.71
N VAL A 107 3.97 -10.50 3.35
CA VAL A 107 3.42 -10.54 4.71
C VAL A 107 2.10 -11.30 4.75
N THR A 108 1.21 -11.04 3.79
CA THR A 108 -0.05 -11.78 3.71
C THR A 108 0.19 -13.27 3.53
N GLU A 109 1.07 -13.68 2.61
CA GLU A 109 1.37 -15.09 2.36
C GLU A 109 2.01 -15.77 3.57
N ALA A 110 2.93 -15.10 4.26
CA ALA A 110 3.58 -15.62 5.47
C ALA A 110 2.60 -15.81 6.64
N LEU A 111 1.62 -14.91 6.79
CA LEU A 111 0.63 -14.97 7.88
C LEU A 111 -0.60 -15.82 7.51
N LEU A 112 -0.76 -16.19 6.25
CA LEU A 112 -1.94 -16.89 5.75
C LEU A 112 -2.22 -18.23 6.48
N PRO A 113 -1.22 -19.09 6.75
CA PRO A 113 -1.47 -20.33 7.50
C PRO A 113 -2.01 -20.07 8.90
N LEU A 114 -1.53 -19.01 9.57
CA LEU A 114 -1.99 -18.62 10.91
C LEU A 114 -3.39 -18.01 10.86
N LEU A 115 -3.69 -17.20 9.84
CA LEU A 115 -5.01 -16.63 9.65
C LEU A 115 -6.07 -17.72 9.45
N GLN A 116 -5.74 -18.81 8.75
CA GLN A 116 -6.67 -19.93 8.53
C GLN A 116 -7.03 -20.71 9.81
N LEU A 117 -6.28 -20.54 10.90
CA LEU A 117 -6.61 -21.09 12.22
C LEU A 117 -7.63 -20.24 12.98
N SER A 118 -7.94 -19.03 12.49
CA SER A 118 -8.94 -18.16 13.10
C SER A 118 -10.35 -18.55 12.68
N ASP A 119 -11.31 -18.47 13.60
CA ASP A 119 -12.75 -18.61 13.28
C ASP A 119 -13.30 -17.44 12.45
N SER A 120 -12.59 -16.30 12.42
CA SER A 120 -13.02 -15.09 11.72
C SER A 120 -11.82 -14.32 11.14
N PRO A 121 -11.10 -14.90 10.16
CA PRO A 121 -9.92 -14.28 9.58
C PRO A 121 -10.28 -12.97 8.87
N ARG A 122 -9.40 -11.97 9.00
CA ARG A 122 -9.54 -10.68 8.33
C ARG A 122 -8.21 -10.20 7.79
N ILE A 123 -8.18 -9.88 6.50
CA ILE A 123 -7.09 -9.14 5.85
C ILE A 123 -7.65 -7.80 5.41
N VAL A 124 -6.97 -6.72 5.79
CA VAL A 124 -7.29 -5.35 5.36
C VAL A 124 -6.05 -4.74 4.72
N ASN A 125 -6.15 -4.44 3.43
CA ASN A 125 -5.05 -3.87 2.64
C ASN A 125 -5.28 -2.39 2.38
N VAL A 126 -4.57 -1.53 3.12
CA VAL A 126 -4.73 -0.07 2.99
C VAL A 126 -4.28 0.42 1.60
N SER A 127 -5.23 0.98 0.85
CA SER A 127 -5.04 1.49 -0.51
C SER A 127 -5.25 3.01 -0.61
N THR A 128 -5.52 3.52 -1.80
CA THR A 128 -5.77 4.95 -2.07
C THR A 128 -6.77 5.15 -3.20
N GLY A 129 -7.58 6.21 -3.11
CA GLY A 129 -8.56 6.56 -4.14
C GLY A 129 -7.94 6.88 -5.51
N VAL A 130 -6.67 7.32 -5.56
CA VAL A 130 -5.99 7.60 -6.83
C VAL A 130 -5.74 6.31 -7.65
N SER A 131 -5.68 5.15 -6.98
CA SER A 131 -5.41 3.85 -7.61
C SER A 131 -6.62 3.18 -8.26
N LYS A 132 -7.79 3.82 -8.26
CA LYS A 132 -8.96 3.32 -8.98
C LYS A 132 -8.66 3.22 -10.47
N LEU A 133 -9.07 2.13 -11.11
CA LEU A 133 -8.83 1.90 -12.55
C LEU A 133 -9.46 2.97 -13.45
N MET A 134 -10.48 3.69 -12.98
CA MET A 134 -11.02 4.87 -13.70
C MET A 134 -9.98 5.99 -13.90
N ASN A 135 -8.94 6.04 -13.05
CA ASN A 135 -7.83 6.99 -13.16
C ASN A 135 -6.67 6.45 -14.02
N PHE A 136 -6.75 5.22 -14.50
CA PHE A 136 -5.79 4.68 -15.46
C PHE A 136 -6.21 5.08 -16.87
N PRO A 137 -5.27 5.54 -17.72
CA PRO A 137 -5.50 5.62 -19.15
C PRO A 137 -5.91 4.26 -19.72
N ASN A 138 -6.62 4.28 -20.86
CA ASN A 138 -6.95 3.03 -21.54
C ASN A 138 -5.67 2.40 -22.12
N GLY A 139 -5.54 1.08 -21.96
CA GLY A 139 -4.39 0.32 -22.40
C GLY A 139 -4.22 -0.96 -21.59
N TRP A 140 -3.19 -1.73 -21.99
CA TRP A 140 -2.93 -3.08 -21.49
C TRP A 140 -2.93 -3.21 -19.96
N ALA A 141 -2.25 -2.32 -19.24
CA ALA A 141 -2.19 -2.39 -17.77
C ALA A 141 -3.58 -2.29 -17.12
N LYS A 142 -4.46 -1.43 -17.65
CA LYS A 142 -5.83 -1.28 -17.15
C LYS A 142 -6.68 -2.50 -17.49
N GLU A 143 -6.54 -3.02 -18.70
CA GLU A 143 -7.25 -4.23 -19.15
C GLU A 143 -6.90 -5.42 -18.25
N VAL A 144 -5.61 -5.72 -18.09
CA VAL A 144 -5.12 -6.79 -17.21
C VAL A 144 -5.65 -6.62 -15.79
N LEU A 145 -5.45 -5.43 -15.18
CA LEU A 145 -5.89 -5.21 -13.80
C LEU A 145 -7.42 -5.18 -13.68
N SER A 146 -8.18 -4.97 -14.74
CA SER A 146 -9.65 -4.95 -14.69
C SER A 146 -10.29 -6.33 -14.70
N ASP A 147 -9.61 -7.35 -15.24
CA ASP A 147 -10.15 -8.70 -15.39
C ASP A 147 -10.22 -9.45 -14.05
N ALA A 148 -11.25 -9.16 -13.25
CA ALA A 148 -11.43 -9.78 -11.94
C ALA A 148 -11.61 -11.31 -12.00
N GLU A 149 -11.96 -11.87 -13.16
CA GLU A 149 -12.26 -13.29 -13.29
C GLU A 149 -11.02 -14.13 -13.55
N SER A 150 -10.16 -13.71 -14.48
CA SER A 150 -8.99 -14.48 -14.89
C SER A 150 -7.69 -14.04 -14.21
N LEU A 151 -7.68 -12.85 -13.58
CA LEU A 151 -6.46 -12.26 -13.04
C LEU A 151 -5.71 -13.18 -12.07
N THR A 152 -4.41 -13.32 -12.35
CA THR A 152 -3.43 -14.07 -11.59
C THR A 152 -2.37 -13.15 -10.99
N LYS A 153 -1.67 -13.65 -9.97
CA LYS A 153 -0.51 -12.94 -9.40
C LYS A 153 0.57 -12.69 -10.45
N ARG A 154 0.74 -13.61 -11.41
CA ARG A 154 1.74 -13.50 -12.49
C ARG A 154 1.44 -12.33 -13.41
N GLU A 155 0.16 -12.08 -13.71
CA GLU A 155 -0.24 -10.94 -14.54
C GLU A 155 -0.06 -9.61 -13.83
N ILE A 156 -0.36 -9.56 -12.52
CA ILE A 156 0.00 -8.39 -11.71
C ILE A 156 1.51 -8.16 -11.73
N ASP A 157 2.31 -9.21 -11.49
CA ASP A 157 3.77 -9.13 -11.48
C ASP A 157 4.31 -8.67 -12.85
N ALA A 158 3.67 -9.07 -13.97
CA ALA A 158 4.01 -8.62 -15.32
C ALA A 158 3.71 -7.13 -15.54
N VAL A 159 2.56 -6.62 -15.09
CA VAL A 159 2.23 -5.19 -15.16
C VAL A 159 3.23 -4.35 -14.38
N LEU A 160 3.65 -4.83 -13.20
CA LEU A 160 4.65 -4.15 -12.37
C LEU A 160 6.04 -4.13 -13.02
N ALA A 161 6.44 -5.24 -13.66
CA ALA A 161 7.71 -5.33 -14.36
C ALA A 161 7.76 -4.39 -15.58
N GLU A 162 6.72 -4.38 -16.41
CA GLU A 162 6.62 -3.47 -17.56
C GLU A 162 6.66 -2.00 -17.10
N HIS A 163 5.98 -1.66 -16.01
CA HIS A 163 6.01 -0.29 -15.49
C HIS A 163 7.42 0.16 -15.09
N LEU A 164 8.20 -0.70 -14.44
CA LEU A 164 9.59 -0.39 -14.09
C LEU A 164 10.48 -0.26 -15.31
N GLU A 165 10.31 -1.13 -16.30
CA GLU A 165 11.07 -1.10 -17.53
C GLU A 165 10.77 0.18 -18.34
N ASP A 166 9.50 0.55 -18.47
CA ASP A 166 9.11 1.80 -19.11
C ASP A 166 9.62 3.03 -18.38
N LEU A 167 9.63 3.00 -17.05
CA LEU A 167 10.20 4.08 -16.25
C LEU A 167 11.72 4.20 -16.47
N LYS A 168 12.42 3.07 -16.54
CA LYS A 168 13.85 3.03 -16.84
C LYS A 168 14.17 3.58 -18.22
N GLN A 169 13.29 3.35 -19.20
CA GLN A 169 13.42 3.84 -20.58
C GLN A 169 12.91 5.28 -20.77
N GLY A 170 12.34 5.91 -19.74
CA GLY A 170 11.75 7.25 -19.84
C GLY A 170 10.44 7.30 -20.66
N LEU A 171 9.73 6.17 -20.76
CA LEU A 171 8.53 6.01 -21.57
C LEU A 171 7.22 6.19 -20.79
N VAL A 172 7.28 6.46 -19.48
CA VAL A 172 6.08 6.52 -18.61
C VAL A 172 5.09 7.60 -19.08
N GLU A 173 5.57 8.75 -19.52
CA GLU A 173 4.72 9.85 -20.03
C GLU A 173 4.19 9.57 -21.45
N ASN A 174 4.88 8.73 -22.21
CA ASN A 174 4.57 8.42 -23.61
C ASN A 174 3.71 7.15 -23.78
N LYS A 175 3.51 6.39 -22.70
CA LYS A 175 2.67 5.19 -22.65
C LYS A 175 1.43 5.45 -21.77
N SER A 176 0.47 4.55 -21.83
CA SER A 176 -0.80 4.60 -21.09
C SER A 176 -0.68 4.36 -19.57
N TRP A 177 0.28 5.01 -18.90
CA TRP A 177 0.47 4.91 -17.46
C TRP A 177 -0.24 6.04 -16.69
N PRO A 178 -0.64 5.82 -15.42
CA PRO A 178 -1.20 6.88 -14.59
C PRO A 178 -0.23 8.03 -14.39
N THR A 179 -0.71 9.27 -14.38
CA THR A 179 0.12 10.48 -14.24
C THR A 179 0.32 10.93 -12.80
N ILE A 180 -0.61 10.58 -11.90
CA ILE A 180 -0.52 10.92 -10.48
C ILE A 180 0.41 9.92 -9.80
N PHE A 181 1.61 10.35 -9.39
CA PHE A 181 2.59 9.51 -8.68
C PHE A 181 2.66 8.08 -9.26
N PRO A 182 3.11 7.91 -10.52
CA PRO A 182 2.88 6.68 -11.28
C PRO A 182 3.26 5.38 -10.54
N PRO A 183 4.46 5.25 -9.92
CA PRO A 183 4.82 4.03 -9.18
C PRO A 183 3.92 3.78 -7.97
N TYR A 184 3.50 4.83 -7.26
CA TYR A 184 2.57 4.71 -6.15
C TYR A 184 1.20 4.22 -6.61
N THR A 185 0.66 4.84 -7.65
CA THR A 185 -0.67 4.52 -8.19
C THR A 185 -0.70 3.10 -8.75
N VAL A 186 0.33 2.70 -9.51
CA VAL A 186 0.47 1.34 -10.06
C VAL A 186 0.63 0.31 -8.94
N SER A 187 1.48 0.54 -7.93
CA SER A 187 1.63 -0.39 -6.81
C SER A 187 0.34 -0.58 -6.00
N LYS A 188 -0.44 0.49 -5.78
CA LYS A 188 -1.71 0.42 -5.05
C LYS A 188 -2.83 -0.21 -5.88
N ALA A 189 -2.83 -0.01 -7.19
CA ALA A 189 -3.73 -0.73 -8.08
C ALA A 189 -3.44 -2.24 -8.07
N ALA A 190 -2.16 -2.62 -8.04
CA ALA A 190 -1.74 -4.01 -7.87
C ALA A 190 -2.18 -4.59 -6.52
N VAL A 191 -2.12 -3.82 -5.43
CA VAL A 191 -2.69 -4.24 -4.12
C VAL A 191 -4.20 -4.47 -4.20
N ASN A 192 -4.96 -3.60 -4.88
CA ASN A 192 -6.40 -3.79 -5.08
C ASN A 192 -6.70 -5.06 -5.88
N ALA A 193 -5.89 -5.32 -6.90
CA ALA A 193 -5.99 -6.50 -7.75
C ALA A 193 -5.66 -7.78 -6.97
N TYR A 194 -4.58 -7.78 -6.20
CA TYR A 194 -4.22 -8.87 -5.31
C TYR A 194 -5.27 -9.15 -4.24
N THR A 195 -5.91 -8.12 -3.70
CA THR A 195 -7.00 -8.25 -2.73
C THR A 195 -8.19 -9.00 -3.32
N ARG A 196 -8.53 -8.76 -4.59
CA ARG A 196 -9.58 -9.53 -5.31
C ARG A 196 -9.19 -10.99 -5.49
N ILE A 197 -7.94 -11.27 -5.85
CA ILE A 197 -7.43 -12.65 -5.94
C ILE A 197 -7.56 -13.37 -4.59
N LEU A 198 -7.18 -12.70 -3.49
CA LEU A 198 -7.31 -13.25 -2.14
C LEU A 198 -8.77 -13.51 -1.76
N ALA A 199 -9.68 -12.57 -2.04
CA ALA A 199 -11.09 -12.73 -1.75
C ALA A 199 -11.72 -13.90 -2.52
N LYS A 200 -11.37 -14.08 -3.81
CA LYS A 200 -11.82 -15.22 -4.61
C LYS A 200 -11.26 -16.55 -4.09
N LYS A 201 -9.99 -16.56 -3.67
CA LYS A 201 -9.33 -17.78 -3.14
C LYS A 201 -9.77 -18.14 -1.72
N TYR A 202 -10.12 -17.14 -0.89
CA TYR A 202 -10.48 -17.29 0.52
C TYR A 202 -11.76 -16.49 0.84
N PRO A 203 -12.94 -17.02 0.45
CA PRO A 203 -14.21 -16.29 0.54
C PRO A 203 -14.66 -15.93 1.96
N THR A 204 -14.09 -16.56 2.99
CA THR A 204 -14.42 -16.31 4.40
C THR A 204 -13.50 -15.29 5.09
N SER A 205 -12.42 -14.83 4.42
CA SER A 205 -11.27 -14.19 5.11
C SER A 205 -10.99 -12.73 4.76
N THR A 206 -11.77 -12.10 3.88
CA THR A 206 -11.36 -10.82 3.27
C THR A 206 -12.46 -9.77 3.35
N SER A 207 -12.12 -8.60 3.89
CA SER A 207 -12.95 -7.39 3.80
C SER A 207 -12.13 -6.31 3.10
N ILE A 208 -12.74 -5.66 2.10
CA ILE A 208 -12.10 -4.61 1.30
C ILE A 208 -12.32 -3.28 2.02
N VAL A 209 -11.24 -2.62 2.46
CA VAL A 209 -11.24 -1.21 2.88
C VAL A 209 -10.01 -0.52 2.29
#